data_AF-S9UKL9-F1
#
_entry.id   AF-S9UKL9-F1
#
_cell.length_a   1.000
_cell.length_b   1.000
_cell.length_c   1.000
_cell.angle_alpha   90.00
_cell.angle_beta   90.00
_cell.angle_gamma   90.00
#
_symmetry.space_group_name_H-M   'P 1'
#
loop_
_entity.id
_entity.type
_entity.pdbx_description
1 polymer ?
#
loop_
_entity_poly.entity_id
_entity_poly.type
_entity_poly.pdbx_seq_one_letter_code
_entity_poly.pdbx_strand_id
1 'polypeptide(L)'
;MACIGQVVDIQEGYVGASSVLQFVVKVTEPVSSPTATKTQDEEYVVVRCIGERVPRLLLLQQIRVHTFVFVSGILRLNRQRSVHAAVVPPTDKGGAGGSGGETVQSSKDYAFPYIQISPPFGFIKAL
;
A
#
# COMPACT_ATOMS: atom_id res chain seq x y z
N MET A 1 10.00 10.58 5.39
CA MET A 1 9.79 10.55 3.93
C MET A 1 8.83 11.66 3.58
N ALA A 2 9.02 12.35 2.46
CA ALA A 2 8.06 13.30 1.93
C ALA A 2 7.81 13.04 0.44
N CYS A 3 6.57 13.23 -0.02
CA CYS A 3 6.22 13.20 -1.44
C CYS A 3 5.14 14.23 -1.75
N ILE A 4 5.05 14.58 -3.04
CA ILE A 4 3.98 15.39 -3.61
C ILE A 4 3.26 14.52 -4.63
N GLY A 5 1.95 14.61 -4.68
CA GLY A 5 1.18 13.87 -5.64
C GLY A 5 -0.29 14.24 -5.66
N GLN A 6 -1.03 13.58 -6.54
CA GLN A 6 -2.47 13.76 -6.67
C GLN A 6 -3.21 12.63 -5.95
N VAL A 7 -4.24 12.97 -5.18
CA VAL A 7 -5.11 11.98 -4.54
C VAL A 7 -5.99 11.33 -5.59
N VAL A 8 -5.98 9.99 -5.64
CA VAL A 8 -6.76 9.20 -6.61
C VAL A 8 -7.90 8.45 -5.92
N ASP A 9 -7.73 8.10 -4.65
CA ASP A 9 -8.76 7.43 -3.87
C ASP A 9 -8.68 7.81 -2.38
N ILE A 10 -9.82 7.73 -1.70
CA ILE A 10 -9.99 8.04 -0.28
C ILE A 10 -10.86 6.95 0.36
N GLN A 11 -10.33 6.32 1.41
CA GLN A 11 -11.02 5.25 2.13
C GLN A 11 -11.01 5.50 3.64
N GLU A 12 -12.17 5.34 4.25
CA GLU A 12 -12.32 5.27 5.71
C GLU A 12 -12.44 3.81 6.15
N GLY A 13 -11.73 3.44 7.22
CA GLY A 13 -11.76 2.07 7.71
C GLY A 13 -11.04 1.88 9.03
N TYR A 14 -10.72 0.62 9.33
CA TYR A 14 -10.04 0.21 10.56
C TYR A 14 -8.91 -0.76 10.26
N VAL A 15 -7.81 -0.64 11.01
CA VAL A 15 -6.73 -1.62 11.05
C VAL A 15 -6.57 -2.08 12.50
N GLY A 16 -6.96 -3.32 12.78
CA GLY A 16 -7.14 -3.78 14.16
C GLY A 16 -8.22 -2.93 14.86
N ALA A 17 -7.89 -2.40 16.04
CA ALA A 17 -8.77 -1.50 16.79
C ALA A 17 -8.63 -0.01 16.41
N SER A 18 -7.69 0.34 15.51
CA SER A 18 -7.42 1.74 15.17
C SER A 18 -8.22 2.20 13.96
N SER A 19 -8.95 3.31 14.08
CA SER A 19 -9.55 3.98 12.93
C SER A 19 -8.47 4.56 12.01
N VAL A 20 -8.65 4.41 10.71
CA VAL A 20 -7.70 4.86 9.68
C VAL A 20 -8.44 5.63 8.59
N LEU A 21 -7.85 6.75 8.18
CA LEU A 21 -8.19 7.44 6.94
C LEU A 21 -7.05 7.20 5.94
N GLN A 22 -7.35 6.51 4.85
CA GLN A 22 -6.39 6.11 3.83
C GLN A 22 -6.58 6.94 2.56
N PHE A 23 -5.47 7.34 1.95
CA PHE A 23 -5.42 7.98 0.64
C PHE A 23 -4.55 7.15 -0.29
N VAL A 24 -4.94 7.03 -1.55
CA VAL A 24 -4.04 6.59 -2.63
C VAL A 24 -3.54 7.84 -3.33
N VAL A 25 -2.22 8.03 -3.35
CA VAL A 25 -1.58 9.20 -3.93
C VAL A 25 -0.73 8.77 -5.13
N LYS A 26 -1.05 9.31 -6.30
CA LYS A 26 -0.20 9.21 -7.50
C LYS A 26 0.95 10.21 -7.36
N VAL A 27 2.16 9.71 -7.22
CA VAL A 27 3.36 10.51 -6.95
C VAL A 27 3.76 11.27 -8.21
N THR A 28 4.13 12.54 -8.06
CA THR A 28 4.71 13.34 -9.14
C THR A 28 6.22 13.19 -9.11
N GLU A 29 6.78 12.53 -10.12
CA GLU A 29 8.24 12.48 -10.28
C GLU A 29 8.77 13.83 -10.79
N PRO A 30 9.90 14.33 -10.26
CA PRO A 30 10.60 15.44 -10.90
C PRO A 30 11.08 15.00 -12.28
N VAL A 31 10.87 15.84 -13.30
CA VAL A 31 11.27 15.56 -14.69
C VAL A 31 12.78 15.38 -14.77
N SER A 32 13.28 14.15 -14.58
CA SER A 32 14.71 13.82 -14.66
C SER A 32 14.97 12.82 -15.77
N SER A 33 14.77 13.24 -17.02
CA SER A 33 15.74 13.03 -18.11
C SER A 33 15.16 13.55 -19.45
N PRO A 34 15.97 14.23 -20.29
CA PRO A 34 15.56 14.65 -21.63
C PRO A 34 15.50 13.49 -22.64
N THR A 35 15.62 12.23 -22.21
CA THR A 35 15.77 11.05 -23.09
C THR A 35 14.80 9.89 -22.78
N ALA A 36 13.86 10.05 -21.85
CA ALA A 36 12.88 9.01 -21.55
C ALA A 36 11.77 8.95 -22.62
N THR A 37 11.84 7.94 -23.48
CA THR A 37 10.74 7.45 -24.30
C THR A 37 9.50 7.18 -23.44
N LYS A 38 8.46 8.01 -23.60
CA LYS A 38 7.02 7.84 -23.27
C LYS A 38 6.57 6.49 -22.66
N THR A 39 7.02 6.19 -21.45
CA THR A 39 6.30 5.31 -20.53
C THR A 39 6.52 5.93 -19.17
N GLN A 40 5.72 6.95 -18.86
CA GLN A 40 5.69 7.51 -17.51
C GLN A 40 5.06 6.41 -16.65
N ASP A 41 5.89 5.61 -15.99
CA ASP A 41 5.42 4.64 -15.02
C ASP A 41 4.75 5.44 -13.89
N GLU A 42 3.44 5.29 -13.76
CA GLU A 42 2.69 5.99 -12.74
C GLU A 42 2.96 5.30 -11.40
N GLU A 43 3.67 5.99 -10.50
CA GLU A 43 3.92 5.48 -9.16
C GLU A 43 2.78 5.87 -8.21
N TYR A 44 2.29 4.88 -7.46
CA TYR A 44 1.23 5.06 -6.46
C TYR A 44 1.72 4.68 -5.08
N VAL A 45 1.40 5.50 -4.09
CA VAL A 45 1.68 5.22 -2.68
C VAL A 45 0.43 5.34 -1.83
N VAL A 46 0.28 4.41 -0.89
CA VAL A 46 -0.78 4.44 0.10
C VAL A 46 -0.34 5.32 1.28
N VAL A 47 -1.19 6.27 1.67
CA VAL A 47 -0.98 7.11 2.86
C VAL A 47 -2.03 6.76 3.89
N ARG A 48 -1.62 6.42 5.12
CA ARG A 48 -2.52 6.08 6.23
C ARG A 48 -2.38 7.09 7.35
N CYS A 49 -3.44 7.85 7.58
CA CYS A 49 -3.60 8.65 8.79
C CYS A 49 -4.19 7.77 9.89
N ILE A 50 -3.40 7.52 10.94
CA ILE A 50 -3.73 6.57 12.00
C ILE A 50 -3.93 7.31 13.33
N GLY A 51 -4.98 6.94 14.05
CA GLY A 51 -5.23 7.36 15.42
C GLY A 51 -6.29 8.45 15.54
N GLU A 52 -6.86 8.57 16.73
CA GLU A 52 -8.01 9.44 17.01
C GLU A 52 -7.68 10.93 16.96
N ARG A 53 -6.40 11.29 17.11
CA ARG A 53 -5.93 12.69 17.01
C ARG A 53 -5.87 13.21 15.59
N VAL A 54 -6.08 12.36 14.58
CA VAL A 54 -6.16 12.79 13.19
C VAL A 54 -7.48 13.57 13.00
N PRO A 55 -7.45 14.82 12.55
CA PRO A 55 -8.66 15.61 12.33
C PRO A 55 -9.37 15.18 11.03
N ARG A 56 -9.96 13.98 11.03
CA ARG A 56 -10.51 13.31 9.84
C ARG A 56 -11.51 14.18 9.08
N LEU A 57 -12.44 14.83 9.79
CA LEU A 57 -13.44 15.70 9.17
C LEU A 57 -12.81 16.89 8.44
N LEU A 58 -11.77 17.51 9.03
CA LEU A 58 -11.06 18.61 8.37
C LEU A 58 -10.29 18.14 7.14
N LEU A 59 -9.61 16.99 7.25
CA LEU A 59 -8.91 16.39 6.12
C LEU A 59 -9.86 16.03 4.98
N LEU A 60 -11.01 15.43 5.28
CA LEU A 60 -12.02 15.10 4.27
C LEU A 60 -12.68 16.34 3.66
N GLN A 61 -12.79 17.44 4.39
CA GLN A 61 -13.27 18.71 3.84
C GLN A 61 -12.26 19.35 2.88
N GLN A 62 -10.97 19.28 3.22
CA GLN A 62 -9.89 19.94 2.48
C GLN A 62 -9.33 19.11 1.33
N ILE A 63 -9.35 17.78 1.46
CA ILE A 63 -8.73 16.85 0.52
C ILE A 63 -9.82 16.03 -0.15
N ARG A 64 -9.96 16.21 -1.46
CA ARG A 64 -10.85 15.44 -2.32
C ARG A 64 -10.04 14.61 -3.31
N VAL A 65 -10.69 13.65 -3.97
CA VAL A 65 -10.10 13.02 -5.16
C VAL A 65 -9.71 14.10 -6.16
N HIS A 66 -8.58 13.92 -6.82
CA HIS A 66 -7.88 14.88 -7.70
C HIS A 66 -7.20 16.07 -7.02
N THR A 67 -7.27 16.20 -5.69
CA THR A 67 -6.53 17.24 -4.95
C THR A 67 -5.03 16.93 -4.96
N PHE A 68 -4.19 17.93 -5.25
CA PHE A 68 -2.75 17.81 -5.06
C PHE A 68 -2.40 17.98 -3.58
N VAL A 69 -1.54 17.09 -3.08
CA VAL A 69 -1.18 17.04 -1.67
C VAL A 69 0.32 16.97 -1.49
N PHE A 70 0.80 17.63 -0.44
CA PHE A 70 2.12 17.38 0.13
C PHE A 70 1.96 16.45 1.33
N VAL A 71 2.68 15.34 1.31
CA VAL A 71 2.63 14.28 2.33
C VAL A 71 4.01 14.17 2.98
N SER A 72 4.05 14.19 4.30
CA SER A 72 5.25 13.89 5.09
C SER A 72 4.91 12.86 6.16
N GLY A 73 5.72 11.81 6.30
CA GLY A 73 5.45 10.75 7.26
C GLY A 73 6.54 9.68 7.30
N ILE A 74 6.21 8.55 7.92
CA ILE A 74 7.12 7.41 8.08
C ILE A 74 6.78 6.35 7.03
N LEU A 75 7.74 5.98 6.19
CA LEU A 75 7.57 4.88 5.25
C LEU A 75 7.63 3.55 6.02
N ARG A 76 6.61 2.71 5.83
CA ARG A 76 6.48 1.38 6.44
C ARG A 76 6.30 0.35 5.34
N LEU A 77 7.03 -0.77 5.39
CA LEU A 77 7.03 -1.79 4.35
C LEU A 77 6.03 -2.95 4.58
N ASN A 78 5.03 -2.77 5.46
CA ASN A 78 3.98 -3.74 5.85
C ASN A 78 4.11 -5.15 5.22
N ARG A 79 5.05 -5.97 5.71
CA ARG A 79 5.31 -7.27 5.10
C ARG A 79 4.17 -8.22 5.45
N GLN A 80 3.58 -8.83 4.43
CA GLN A 80 2.54 -9.83 4.59
C GLN A 80 2.95 -11.12 3.90
N ARG A 81 2.73 -12.24 4.60
CA ARG A 81 3.01 -13.57 4.10
C ARG A 81 1.87 -13.99 3.18
N SER A 82 2.16 -14.16 1.90
CA SER A 82 1.25 -14.84 0.98
C SER A 82 1.44 -16.34 1.14
N VAL A 83 0.35 -17.03 1.44
CA VAL A 83 0.28 -18.48 1.41
C VAL A 83 -0.41 -18.86 0.11
N HIS A 84 0.36 -19.06 -0.94
CA HIS A 84 -0.15 -19.77 -2.10
C HIS A 84 -0.07 -21.26 -1.80
N ALA A 85 -1.22 -21.91 -1.63
CA ALA A 85 -1.28 -23.37 -1.71
C ALA A 85 -0.90 -23.75 -3.15
N ALA A 86 0.33 -24.22 -3.35
CA ALA A 86 0.68 -24.88 -4.59
C ALA A 86 -0.12 -26.19 -4.61
N VAL A 87 -1.15 -26.26 -5.44
CA VAL A 87 -1.73 -27.55 -5.85
C VAL A 87 -0.66 -28.21 -6.70
N VAL A 88 0.12 -29.10 -6.09
CA VAL A 88 1.05 -29.96 -6.83
C VAL A 88 0.16 -30.84 -7.72
N PRO A 89 0.24 -30.73 -9.06
CA PRO A 89 -0.47 -31.68 -9.92
C PRO A 89 0.05 -33.08 -9.60
N PRO A 90 -0.82 -34.11 -9.50
CA PRO A 90 -0.37 -35.46 -9.24
C PRO A 90 0.61 -35.85 -10.33
N THR A 91 1.85 -36.13 -9.95
CA THR A 91 2.78 -36.83 -10.81
C THR A 91 2.26 -38.26 -10.91
N ASP A 92 1.65 -38.58 -12.06
CA ASP A 92 1.29 -39.95 -12.42
C ASP A 92 2.56 -40.82 -12.39
N LYS A 93 2.81 -41.45 -11.24
CA LYS A 93 3.60 -42.66 -11.14
C LYS A 93 2.68 -43.73 -10.61
N GLY A 94 2.25 -44.61 -11.51
CA GLY A 94 1.55 -45.83 -11.16
C GLY A 94 2.36 -46.59 -10.11
N GLY A 95 1.76 -46.75 -8.94
CA GLY A 95 2.37 -47.42 -7.80
C GLY A 95 1.41 -47.36 -6.62
N ALA A 96 0.77 -48.50 -6.32
CA ALA A 96 -0.17 -48.64 -5.22
C ALA A 96 0.50 -48.38 -3.86
N GLY A 97 -0.17 -47.59 -3.02
CA GLY A 97 0.03 -47.57 -1.56
C GLY A 97 0.67 -46.30 -1.00
N GLY A 98 -0.09 -45.57 -0.16
CA GLY A 98 0.44 -44.56 0.76
C GLY A 98 -0.28 -43.21 0.68
N SER A 99 -1.29 -43.00 1.54
CA SER A 99 -1.89 -41.68 1.75
C SER A 99 -0.94 -40.79 2.55
N GLY A 100 -0.41 -39.76 1.91
CA GLY A 100 0.44 -38.76 2.56
C GLY A 100 0.94 -37.74 1.55
N GLY A 101 0.02 -37.01 0.90
CA GLY A 101 0.40 -35.88 0.05
C GLY A 101 0.97 -34.76 0.92
N GLU A 102 2.30 -34.67 1.03
CA GLU A 102 2.96 -33.51 1.63
C GLU A 102 2.65 -32.28 0.79
N THR A 103 1.82 -31.40 1.34
CA THR A 103 1.55 -30.10 0.75
C THR A 103 2.77 -29.22 1.02
N VAL A 104 3.64 -29.05 0.02
CA VAL A 104 4.77 -28.11 0.13
C VAL A 104 4.19 -26.68 0.06
N GLN A 105 3.88 -26.12 1.22
CA GLN A 105 3.45 -24.73 1.34
C GLN A 105 4.65 -23.82 1.05
N SER A 106 4.70 -23.27 -0.16
CA SER A 106 5.62 -22.18 -0.48
C SER A 106 5.02 -20.88 0.06
N SER A 107 5.54 -20.41 1.20
CA SER A 107 5.19 -19.10 1.73
C SER A 107 6.16 -18.05 1.20
N LYS A 108 5.65 -16.96 0.62
CA LYS A 108 6.46 -15.81 0.21
C LYS A 108 6.04 -14.56 0.97
N ASP A 109 7.01 -13.78 1.42
CA ASP A 109 6.75 -12.49 2.07
C ASP A 109 6.76 -11.38 1.03
N TYR A 110 5.68 -10.60 0.98
CA TYR A 110 5.52 -9.45 0.11
C TYR A 110 5.45 -8.17 0.94
N ALA A 111 6.08 -7.09 0.46
CA ALA A 111 6.00 -5.78 1.10
C ALA A 111 4.83 -4.99 0.52
N PHE A 112 4.00 -4.42 1.40
CA PHE A 112 2.92 -3.51 1.03
C PHE A 112 3.22 -2.11 1.58
N PRO A 113 4.05 -1.31 0.87
CA PRO A 113 4.53 -0.04 1.40
C PRO A 113 3.39 0.95 1.64
N TYR A 114 3.47 1.70 2.74
CA TYR A 114 2.60 2.83 3.02
C TYR A 114 3.31 3.92 3.80
N ILE A 115 2.84 5.16 3.67
CA ILE A 115 3.28 6.30 4.48
C ILE A 115 2.35 6.43 5.68
N GLN A 116 2.89 6.27 6.87
CA GLN A 116 2.18 6.46 8.12
C GLN A 116 2.21 7.94 8.54
N ILE A 117 1.04 8.49 8.83
CA ILE A 117 0.84 9.79 9.47
C ILE A 117 0.15 9.55 10.82
N SER A 118 0.76 10.03 11.90
CA SER A 118 0.20 9.93 13.25
C SER A 118 0.66 11.13 14.07
N PRO A 119 -0.23 12.10 14.38
CA PRO A 119 0.14 13.31 15.11
C PRO A 119 0.88 13.00 16.42
N PRO A 120 1.97 13.73 16.74
CA PRO A 120 2.49 14.92 16.04
C PRO A 120 3.41 14.62 14.84
N PHE A 121 3.58 13.35 14.46
CA PHE A 121 4.53 12.92 13.44
C PHE A 121 3.87 12.78 12.08
N GLY A 122 4.37 13.56 11.13
CA GLY A 122 3.87 13.59 9.76
C GLY A 122 2.59 14.40 9.60
N PHE A 123 2.27 14.74 8.37
CA PHE A 123 1.10 15.50 7.98
C PHE A 123 0.79 15.28 6.50
N ILE A 124 -0.45 15.58 6.13
CA ILE A 124 -0.89 15.70 4.75
C ILE A 124 -1.54 17.07 4.61
N LYS A 125 -1.20 17.80 3.54
CA LYS A 125 -1.69 19.14 3.30
C LYS A 125 -2.11 19.27 1.83
N ALA A 126 -3.33 19.75 1.59
CA ALA A 126 -3.77 20.16 0.26
C ALA A 126 -2.95 21.36 -0.25
N LEU A 127 -2.57 21.33 -1.53
CA LEU A 127 -1.83 22.38 -2.22
C LEU A 127 -2.77 23.28 -3.04
#